data_AF-A0A8T3V8C1-F1
#
_entry.id   AF-A0A8T3V8C1-F1
#
_cell.length_a   1.000
_cell.length_b   1.000
_cell.length_c   1.000
_cell.angle_alpha   90.00
_cell.angle_beta   90.00
_cell.angle_gamma   90.00
#
_symmetry.space_group_name_H-M   'P 1'
#
loop_
_entity.id
_entity.type
_entity.pdbx_description
1 polymer ?
#
loop_
_entity_poly.entity_id
_entity_poly.type
_entity_poly.pdbx_seq_one_letter_code
_entity_poly.pdbx_strand_id
1 'polypeptide(L)'
;MSELKELMEKFIELDEDLEEKIEAYLETADEIDEKFDKENEEQIDEMGEIYHEIEHKVFNEEFIIVFNQSGEEKEVVALIISDEDEESEEFVIPVFTDEEEANTAIAEFKEQFGDIDFECEKKVGSEIVADHSDDEDFIGLAVNAPQWDFVIASEDVHDCCE
;
A
#
# COMPACT_ATOMS: atom_id res chain seq x y z
N MET A 1 -8.99 8.40 14.09
CA MET A 1 -8.05 8.37 12.96
C MET A 1 -6.72 7.98 13.58
N SER A 2 -6.09 6.92 13.10
CA SER A 2 -4.73 6.57 13.53
C SER A 2 -3.76 7.59 12.91
N GLU A 3 -2.60 7.78 13.55
CA GLU A 3 -1.56 8.70 13.01
C GLU A 3 -1.09 8.24 11.62
N LEU A 4 -1.08 6.93 11.34
CA LEU A 4 -0.77 6.37 10.02
C LEU A 4 -1.77 6.86 8.96
N LYS A 5 -3.08 6.85 9.26
CA LYS A 5 -4.10 7.37 8.33
C LYS A 5 -3.91 8.85 8.05
N GLU A 6 -3.63 9.66 9.08
CA GLU A 6 -3.40 11.10 8.89
C GLU A 6 -2.17 11.38 8.00
N LEU A 7 -1.11 10.57 8.11
CA LEU A 7 0.06 10.67 7.24
C LEU A 7 -0.23 10.24 5.81
N MET A 8 -0.94 9.13 5.61
CA MET A 8 -1.35 8.66 4.29
C MET A 8 -2.25 9.69 3.59
N GLU A 9 -3.28 10.21 4.29
CA GLU A 9 -4.16 11.26 3.75
C GLU A 9 -3.36 12.51 3.34
N LYS A 10 -2.38 12.91 4.17
CA LYS A 10 -1.52 14.05 3.85
C LYS A 10 -0.61 13.78 2.65
N PHE A 11 -0.04 12.58 2.55
CA PHE A 11 0.78 12.19 1.41
C PHE A 11 -0.02 12.26 0.11
N ILE A 12 -1.23 11.68 0.10
CA ILE A 12 -2.12 11.67 -1.07
C ILE A 12 -2.47 13.10 -1.49
N GLU A 13 -2.81 13.99 -0.53
CA GLU A 13 -3.11 15.39 -0.85
C GLU A 13 -1.92 16.12 -1.50
N LEU A 14 -0.70 15.86 -1.03
CA LEU A 14 0.51 16.45 -1.61
C LEU A 14 0.86 15.84 -2.97
N ASP A 15 0.63 14.54 -3.16
CA ASP A 15 0.85 13.84 -4.41
C ASP A 15 -0.10 14.36 -5.50
N GLU A 16 -1.40 14.42 -5.21
CA GLU A 16 -2.42 14.97 -6.13
C GLU A 16 -2.13 16.43 -6.53
N ASP A 17 -1.72 17.27 -5.57
CA ASP A 17 -1.33 18.66 -5.86
C ASP A 17 -0.06 18.74 -6.72
N LEU A 18 0.91 17.84 -6.51
CA LEU A 18 2.12 17.77 -7.32
C LEU A 18 1.81 17.27 -8.73
N GLU A 19 0.93 16.29 -8.89
CA GLU A 19 0.46 15.81 -10.19
C GLU A 19 -0.22 16.94 -11.00
N GLU A 20 -1.11 17.72 -10.38
CA GLU A 20 -1.74 18.88 -11.05
C GLU A 20 -0.68 19.90 -11.53
N LYS A 21 0.36 20.14 -10.72
CA LYS A 21 1.48 21.02 -11.09
C LYS A 21 2.31 20.45 -12.23
N ILE A 22 2.59 19.14 -12.22
CA ILE A 22 3.31 18.44 -13.29
C ILE A 22 2.53 18.58 -14.60
N GLU A 23 1.23 18.28 -14.60
CA GLU A 23 0.38 18.41 -15.79
C GLU A 23 0.40 19.84 -16.33
N ALA A 24 0.18 20.84 -15.47
CA ALA A 24 0.20 22.25 -15.86
C ALA A 24 1.57 22.71 -16.39
N TYR A 25 2.66 22.17 -15.85
CA TYR A 25 4.01 22.47 -16.34
C TYR A 25 4.21 21.92 -17.76
N LEU A 26 3.81 20.66 -17.97
CA LEU A 26 3.92 19.95 -19.24
C LEU A 26 2.98 20.49 -20.33
N GLU A 27 1.97 21.30 -19.99
CA GLU A 27 1.23 22.09 -20.99
C GLU A 27 2.12 23.14 -21.68
N THR A 28 3.21 23.55 -21.03
CA THR A 28 4.09 24.64 -21.50
C THR A 28 5.53 24.23 -21.75
N ALA A 29 5.95 23.08 -21.21
CA ALA A 29 7.27 22.50 -21.36
C ALA A 29 7.17 21.09 -21.96
N ASP A 30 8.19 20.67 -22.71
CA ASP A 30 8.21 19.33 -23.33
C ASP A 30 8.53 18.21 -22.32
N GLU A 31 9.21 18.54 -21.21
CA GLU A 31 9.62 17.63 -20.15
C GLU A 31 9.75 18.35 -18.80
N ILE A 32 9.72 17.59 -17.70
CA ILE A 32 10.07 18.08 -16.36
C ILE A 32 11.58 18.36 -16.33
N ASP A 33 11.96 19.53 -15.83
CA ASP A 33 13.35 19.98 -15.77
C ASP A 33 13.74 20.48 -14.37
N GLU A 34 15.02 20.80 -14.19
CA GLU A 34 15.56 21.29 -12.90
C GLU A 34 14.85 22.55 -12.38
N LYS A 35 14.14 23.30 -13.25
CA LYS A 35 13.38 24.48 -12.81
C LYS A 35 12.13 24.04 -12.07
N PHE A 36 11.40 23.06 -12.60
CA PHE A 36 10.23 22.48 -11.94
C PHE A 36 10.62 21.88 -10.60
N ASP A 37 11.67 21.04 -10.57
CA ASP A 37 12.14 20.40 -9.33
C ASP A 37 12.45 21.43 -8.26
N LYS A 38 13.17 22.49 -8.63
CA LYS A 38 13.54 23.56 -7.69
C LYS A 38 12.35 24.39 -7.23
N GLU A 39 11.34 24.58 -8.07
CA GLU A 39 10.12 25.32 -7.70
C GLU A 39 9.24 24.51 -6.74
N ASN A 40 9.39 23.19 -6.69
CA ASN A 40 8.59 22.27 -5.87
C ASN A 40 9.44 21.47 -4.85
N GLU A 41 10.72 21.83 -4.66
CA GLU A 41 11.67 21.13 -3.80
C GLU A 41 11.13 20.92 -2.38
N GLU A 42 10.53 21.96 -1.77
CA GLU A 42 9.97 21.87 -0.42
C GLU A 42 8.83 20.83 -0.31
N GLN A 43 7.98 20.71 -1.33
CA GLN A 43 6.89 19.74 -1.36
C GLN A 43 7.41 18.33 -1.60
N ILE A 44 8.37 18.16 -2.52
CA ILE A 44 9.00 16.86 -2.81
C ILE A 44 9.73 16.35 -1.57
N ASP A 45 10.48 17.22 -0.89
CA ASP A 45 11.16 16.88 0.37
C ASP A 45 10.15 16.52 1.47
N GLU A 46 9.07 17.29 1.63
CA GLU A 46 8.01 17.00 2.60
C GLU A 46 7.33 15.65 2.33
N MET A 47 7.02 15.34 1.07
CA MET A 47 6.48 14.04 0.68
C MET A 47 7.45 12.90 1.02
N GLY A 48 8.75 13.08 0.76
CA GLY A 48 9.77 12.10 1.13
C GLY A 48 9.87 11.86 2.64
N GLU A 49 9.80 12.92 3.46
CA GLU A 49 9.77 12.79 4.92
C GLU A 49 8.52 12.05 5.42
N ILE A 50 7.35 12.36 4.85
CA ILE A 50 6.09 11.69 5.20
C ILE A 50 6.15 10.21 4.79
N TYR A 51 6.63 9.90 3.58
CA TYR A 51 6.77 8.53 3.10
C TYR A 51 7.61 7.67 4.05
N HIS A 52 8.78 8.20 4.46
CA HIS A 52 9.67 7.52 5.41
C HIS A 52 9.04 7.37 6.81
N GLU A 53 8.16 8.30 7.25
CA GLU A 53 7.40 8.11 8.49
C GLU A 53 6.34 7.01 8.35
N ILE A 54 5.69 6.91 7.19
CA ILE A 54 4.72 5.86 6.88
C ILE A 54 5.40 4.49 6.90
N GLU A 55 6.55 4.33 6.24
CA GLU A 55 7.35 3.08 6.27
C GLU A 55 7.58 2.58 7.70
N HIS A 56 8.10 3.46 8.56
CA HIS A 56 8.37 3.12 9.96
C HIS A 56 7.11 2.76 10.74
N LYS A 57 5.99 3.46 10.49
CA LYS A 57 4.73 3.13 11.14
C LYS A 57 4.22 1.78 10.67
N VAL A 58 4.19 1.51 9.38
CA VAL A 58 3.76 0.22 8.84
C VAL A 58 4.63 -0.92 9.35
N PHE A 59 5.95 -0.73 9.46
CA PHE A 59 6.82 -1.75 10.04
C PHE A 59 6.41 -2.19 11.46
N ASN A 60 5.95 -1.23 12.27
CA ASN A 60 5.68 -1.42 13.71
C ASN A 60 4.19 -1.59 14.06
N GLU A 61 3.28 -1.25 13.15
CA GLU A 61 1.83 -1.25 13.39
C GLU A 61 1.24 -2.66 13.25
N GLU A 62 0.22 -2.93 14.07
CA GLU A 62 -0.54 -4.18 13.99
C GLU A 62 -1.68 -3.99 13.00
N PHE A 63 -1.67 -4.80 11.95
CA PHE A 63 -2.73 -4.83 10.95
C PHE A 63 -3.59 -6.07 11.09
N ILE A 64 -4.80 -5.96 10.56
CA ILE A 64 -5.67 -7.09 10.30
C ILE A 64 -5.37 -7.61 8.90
N ILE A 65 -5.07 -8.89 8.79
CA ILE A 65 -4.88 -9.61 7.52
C ILE A 65 -6.02 -10.61 7.33
N VAL A 66 -6.42 -10.80 6.08
CA VAL A 66 -7.55 -11.66 5.71
C VAL A 66 -7.03 -12.93 5.06
N PHE A 67 -7.61 -14.06 5.47
CA PHE A 67 -7.30 -15.37 4.94
C PHE A 67 -8.54 -16.04 4.37
N ASN A 68 -8.38 -16.74 3.26
CA ASN A 68 -9.35 -17.67 2.72
C ASN A 68 -9.28 -19.00 3.48
N GLN A 69 -10.43 -19.47 3.97
CA GLN A 69 -10.59 -20.74 4.68
C GLN A 69 -11.49 -21.74 3.98
N SER A 70 -11.89 -21.48 2.73
CA SER A 70 -12.72 -22.42 1.97
C SER A 70 -11.96 -23.66 1.46
N GLY A 71 -10.62 -23.69 1.61
CA GLY A 71 -9.74 -24.79 1.23
C GLY A 71 -9.35 -25.74 2.37
N GLU A 72 -8.45 -26.69 2.07
CA GLU A 72 -7.83 -27.58 3.08
C GLU A 72 -6.78 -26.85 3.94
N GLU A 73 -6.21 -25.77 3.39
CA GLU A 73 -5.19 -24.94 4.04
C GLU A 73 -5.68 -23.48 4.12
N LYS A 74 -5.20 -22.77 5.15
CA LYS A 74 -5.46 -21.35 5.36
C LYS A 74 -4.53 -20.57 4.44
N GLU A 75 -5.08 -19.87 3.45
CA GLU A 75 -4.31 -19.10 2.46
C GLU A 75 -4.53 -17.60 2.68
N VAL A 76 -3.46 -16.80 2.65
CA VAL A 76 -3.60 -15.35 2.75
C VAL A 76 -4.26 -14.81 1.48
N VAL A 77 -5.14 -13.84 1.62
CA VAL A 77 -5.66 -13.11 0.45
C VAL A 77 -4.52 -12.27 -0.12
N ALA A 78 -4.28 -12.37 -1.42
CA ALA A 78 -3.32 -11.56 -2.16
C ALA A 78 -4.03 -10.85 -3.31
N LEU A 79 -3.58 -9.63 -3.62
CA LEU A 79 -4.03 -8.87 -4.77
C LEU A 79 -2.95 -8.97 -5.85
N ILE A 80 -3.29 -9.61 -6.96
CA ILE A 80 -2.37 -9.80 -8.09
C ILE A 80 -2.30 -8.48 -8.87
N ILE A 81 -1.07 -7.98 -9.02
CA ILE A 81 -0.68 -6.83 -9.82
C ILE A 81 0.07 -7.38 -11.03
N SER A 82 -0.65 -7.70 -12.09
CA SER A 82 -0.05 -8.18 -13.34
C SER A 82 -0.83 -7.62 -14.52
N ASP A 83 -0.12 -7.16 -15.56
CA ASP A 83 -0.74 -6.98 -16.87
C ASP A 83 -1.02 -8.37 -17.48
N GLU A 84 -2.14 -8.53 -18.21
CA GLU A 84 -2.61 -9.84 -18.72
C GLU A 84 -1.59 -10.59 -19.63
N ASP A 85 -0.50 -9.93 -20.02
CA ASP A 85 0.55 -10.40 -20.94
C ASP A 85 1.91 -10.70 -20.25
N GLU A 86 2.06 -10.56 -18.93
CA GLU A 86 3.33 -10.82 -18.22
C GLU A 86 3.45 -12.26 -17.68
N GLU A 87 4.69 -12.79 -17.61
CA GLU A 87 4.98 -14.16 -17.16
C GLU A 87 5.11 -14.27 -15.62
N SER A 88 5.14 -13.14 -14.90
CA SER A 88 5.21 -13.04 -13.44
C SER A 88 3.94 -12.39 -12.89
N GLU A 89 3.35 -13.02 -11.87
CA GLU A 89 2.15 -12.53 -11.18
C GLU A 89 2.58 -11.85 -9.88
N GLU A 90 3.13 -10.62 -9.98
CA GLU A 90 3.48 -9.84 -8.80
C GLU A 90 2.24 -9.62 -7.92
N PHE A 91 2.40 -9.60 -6.61
CA PHE A 91 1.27 -9.44 -5.71
C PHE A 91 1.59 -8.63 -4.46
N VAL A 92 0.53 -8.00 -3.95
CA VAL A 92 0.52 -7.32 -2.65
C VAL A 92 -0.42 -8.01 -1.68
N ILE A 93 -0.12 -7.93 -0.39
CA ILE A 93 -1.02 -8.40 0.66
C ILE A 93 -1.85 -7.22 1.16
N PRO A 94 -3.19 -7.28 1.07
CA PRO A 94 -4.05 -6.27 1.65
C PRO A 94 -4.01 -6.38 3.19
N VAL A 95 -3.73 -5.25 3.83
CA VAL A 95 -3.65 -5.11 5.28
C VAL A 95 -4.61 -4.01 5.74
N PHE A 96 -5.25 -4.19 6.89
CA PHE A 96 -6.32 -3.30 7.34
C PHE A 96 -6.01 -2.73 8.71
N THR A 97 -6.22 -1.43 8.88
CA THR A 97 -5.95 -0.76 10.16
C THR A 97 -7.06 -0.98 11.18
N ASP A 98 -8.29 -1.31 10.73
CA ASP A 98 -9.41 -1.61 11.61
C ASP A 98 -10.37 -2.67 11.05
N GLU A 99 -11.24 -3.17 11.93
CA GLU A 99 -12.18 -4.25 11.60
C GLU A 99 -13.27 -3.79 10.64
N GLU A 100 -13.63 -2.51 10.61
CA GLU A 100 -14.67 -2.00 9.71
C GLU A 100 -14.19 -2.04 8.26
N GLU A 101 -12.94 -1.62 8.03
CA GLU A 101 -12.28 -1.69 6.73
C GLU A 101 -12.09 -3.14 6.27
N ALA A 102 -11.59 -4.01 7.15
CA ALA A 102 -11.44 -5.44 6.84
C ALA A 102 -12.79 -6.10 6.47
N ASN A 103 -13.85 -5.81 7.22
CA ASN A 103 -15.18 -6.35 6.93
C ASN A 103 -15.78 -5.81 5.62
N THR A 104 -15.48 -4.55 5.28
CA THR A 104 -15.89 -3.93 4.02
C THR A 104 -15.24 -4.65 2.84
N ALA A 105 -13.92 -4.83 2.89
CA ALA A 105 -13.19 -5.56 1.85
C ALA A 105 -13.65 -7.03 1.73
N ILE A 106 -13.89 -7.72 2.86
CA ILE A 106 -14.44 -9.08 2.84
C ILE A 106 -15.81 -9.14 2.15
N ALA A 107 -16.68 -8.15 2.38
CA ALA A 107 -17.98 -8.10 1.72
C ALA A 107 -17.83 -7.97 0.20
N GLU A 108 -16.86 -7.18 -0.27
CA GLU A 108 -16.56 -7.05 -1.70
C GLU A 108 -15.95 -8.33 -2.28
N PHE A 109 -15.01 -8.97 -1.57
CA PHE A 109 -14.47 -10.27 -1.98
C PHE A 109 -15.58 -11.32 -2.11
N LYS A 110 -16.54 -11.34 -1.18
CA LYS A 110 -17.69 -12.26 -1.28
C LYS A 110 -18.61 -11.96 -2.45
N GLU A 111 -18.78 -10.69 -2.81
CA GLU A 111 -19.57 -10.31 -3.99
C GLU A 111 -18.90 -10.79 -5.29
N GLN A 112 -17.58 -10.68 -5.38
CA GLN A 112 -16.82 -11.04 -6.58
C GLN A 112 -16.56 -12.55 -6.71
N PHE A 113 -16.19 -13.21 -5.63
CA PHE A 113 -15.72 -14.60 -5.62
C PHE A 113 -16.73 -15.61 -5.04
N GLY A 114 -17.88 -15.12 -4.55
CA GLY A 114 -18.95 -15.95 -3.98
C GLY A 114 -18.85 -16.10 -2.47
N ASP A 115 -19.63 -17.02 -1.90
CA ASP A 115 -19.72 -17.21 -0.44
C ASP A 115 -18.50 -18.01 0.08
N ILE A 116 -17.35 -17.32 0.11
CA ILE A 116 -16.09 -17.80 0.67
C ILE A 116 -16.09 -17.52 2.18
N ASP A 117 -15.56 -18.46 2.95
CA ASP A 117 -15.33 -18.29 4.38
C ASP A 117 -13.97 -17.62 4.58
N PHE A 118 -14.00 -16.42 5.17
CA PHE A 118 -12.81 -15.64 5.47
C PHE A 118 -12.55 -15.61 6.98
N GLU A 119 -11.27 -15.65 7.37
CA GLU A 119 -10.82 -15.42 8.74
C GLU A 119 -9.84 -14.25 8.77
N CYS A 120 -9.94 -13.44 9.83
CA CYS A 120 -9.02 -12.35 10.08
C CYS A 120 -8.01 -12.72 11.17
N GLU A 121 -6.75 -12.34 10.98
CA GLU A 121 -5.71 -12.41 12.01
C GLU A 121 -5.07 -11.03 12.18
N LYS A 122 -4.50 -10.78 13.35
CA LYS A 122 -3.73 -9.57 13.63
C LYS A 122 -2.24 -9.91 13.57
N LYS A 123 -1.48 -9.16 12.78
CA LYS A 123 -0.03 -9.30 12.66
C LYS A 123 0.65 -7.95 12.56
N VAL A 124 1.87 -7.86 13.06
CA VAL A 124 2.70 -6.66 12.89
C VAL A 124 3.20 -6.60 11.44
N GLY A 125 3.26 -5.40 10.83
CA GLY A 125 3.69 -5.26 9.43
C GLY A 125 5.04 -5.93 9.12
N SER A 126 6.02 -5.79 10.02
CA SER A 126 7.31 -6.48 9.90
C SER A 126 7.22 -8.01 9.91
N GLU A 127 6.27 -8.60 10.65
CA GLU A 127 6.03 -10.05 10.65
C GLU A 127 5.40 -10.49 9.32
N ILE A 128 4.47 -9.69 8.78
CA ILE A 128 3.84 -9.97 7.49
C ILE A 128 4.90 -9.96 6.38
N VAL A 129 5.74 -8.92 6.31
CA VAL A 129 6.80 -8.84 5.30
C VAL A 129 7.81 -9.98 5.46
N ALA A 130 8.19 -10.32 6.68
CA ALA A 130 9.10 -11.45 6.94
C ALA A 130 8.53 -12.79 6.46
N ASP A 131 7.24 -13.05 6.71
CA ASP A 131 6.56 -14.29 6.31
C ASP A 131 6.54 -14.50 4.79
N HIS A 132 6.65 -13.43 4.00
CA HIS A 132 6.57 -13.44 2.54
C HIS A 132 7.87 -13.04 1.83
N SER A 133 8.94 -12.76 2.58
CA SER A 133 10.22 -12.28 2.04
C SER A 133 10.98 -13.29 1.15
N ASP A 134 10.65 -14.58 1.22
CA ASP A 134 11.22 -15.62 0.37
C ASP A 134 10.47 -15.77 -0.98
N ASP A 135 9.34 -15.09 -1.15
CA ASP A 135 8.53 -15.09 -2.37
C ASP A 135 8.98 -13.95 -3.29
N GLU A 136 9.51 -14.30 -4.47
CA GLU A 136 10.05 -13.32 -5.42
C GLU A 136 8.97 -12.46 -6.09
N ASP A 137 7.72 -12.92 -6.07
CA ASP A 137 6.58 -12.20 -6.63
C ASP A 137 5.90 -11.29 -5.58
N PHE A 138 6.31 -11.35 -4.31
CA PHE A 138 5.78 -10.48 -3.25
C PHE A 138 6.41 -9.09 -3.28
N ILE A 139 5.64 -8.11 -3.73
CA ILE A 139 6.12 -6.73 -3.91
C ILE A 139 5.78 -5.79 -2.76
N GLY A 140 4.83 -6.13 -1.86
CA GLY A 140 4.54 -5.25 -0.72
C GLY A 140 3.16 -5.38 -0.08
N LEU A 141 2.83 -4.38 0.74
CA LEU A 141 1.57 -4.31 1.48
C LEU A 141 0.66 -3.23 0.88
N ALA A 142 -0.61 -3.56 0.68
CA ALA A 142 -1.65 -2.60 0.31
C ALA A 142 -2.49 -2.26 1.54
N VAL A 143 -2.33 -1.05 2.07
CA VAL A 143 -3.06 -0.61 3.25
C VAL A 143 -4.48 -0.21 2.84
N ASN A 144 -5.47 -0.81 3.49
CA ASN A 144 -6.90 -0.51 3.33
C ASN A 144 -7.45 -0.70 1.89
N ALA A 145 -6.93 -1.66 1.14
CA ALA A 145 -7.53 -2.06 -0.13
C ALA A 145 -8.97 -2.60 0.06
N PRO A 146 -9.93 -2.32 -0.85
CA PRO A 146 -9.77 -1.84 -2.22
C PRO A 146 -9.99 -0.33 -2.38
N GLN A 147 -10.02 0.45 -1.29
CA GLN A 147 -9.96 1.91 -1.38
C GLN A 147 -8.57 2.37 -1.85
N TRP A 148 -7.57 1.46 -1.76
CA TRP A 148 -6.18 1.63 -2.19
C TRP A 148 -5.55 2.88 -1.58
N ASP A 149 -5.78 3.09 -0.28
CA ASP A 149 -5.31 4.30 0.39
C ASP A 149 -3.78 4.43 0.28
N PHE A 150 -3.02 3.32 0.24
CA PHE A 150 -1.56 3.36 0.06
C PHE A 150 -0.97 1.98 -0.26
N VAL A 151 0.08 1.92 -1.09
CA VAL A 151 0.89 0.70 -1.32
C VAL A 151 2.33 0.97 -0.89
N ILE A 152 2.90 0.06 -0.10
CA ILE A 152 4.27 0.15 0.41
C ILE A 152 5.04 -1.06 -0.08
N ALA A 153 6.18 -0.82 -0.75
CA ALA A 153 6.99 -1.91 -1.25
C ALA A 153 7.61 -2.71 -0.10
N SER A 154 7.76 -4.02 -0.28
CA SER A 154 8.32 -4.90 0.74
C SER A 154 9.76 -4.52 1.12
N GLU A 155 10.52 -3.95 0.19
CA GLU A 155 11.88 -3.45 0.40
C GLU A 155 11.94 -2.21 1.31
N ASP A 156 10.89 -1.40 1.32
CA ASP A 156 10.78 -0.15 2.08
C ASP A 156 10.22 -0.37 3.50
N VAL A 157 9.62 -1.53 3.76
CA VAL A 157 9.17 -1.91 5.11
C VAL A 157 10.36 -2.38 5.94
N HIS A 158 11.13 -1.42 6.43
CA HIS A 158 12.29 -1.64 7.27
C HIS A 158 12.36 -0.67 8.46
N ASP A 159 12.97 -1.11 9.56
CA ASP A 159 13.36 -0.22 10.64
C ASP A 159 14.72 0.40 10.31
N CYS A 160 14.72 1.59 9.72
CA CYS A 160 15.95 2.31 9.34
C CYS A 160 16.60 3.06 10.52
N CYS A 161 16.03 2.95 11.73
CA CYS A 161 16.50 3.64 12.93
C CYS A 161 17.21 2.68 13.92
N GLU A 162 18.43 2.22 13.60
CA GLU A 162 19.38 1.69 14.62
C GLU A 162 20.12 2.81 15.40
#